data_AF-A0A0P0AL28-F1
#
_entry.id   AF-A0A0P0AL28-F1
#
_cell.length_a   1.000
_cell.length_b   1.000
_cell.length_c   1.000
_cell.angle_alpha   90.00
_cell.angle_beta   90.00
_cell.angle_gamma   90.00
#
_symmetry.space_group_name_H-M   'P 1'
#
loop_
_entity.id
_entity.type
_entity.pdbx_description
1 polymer ?
#
loop_
_entity_poly.entity_id
_entity_poly.type
_entity_poly.pdbx_seq_one_letter_code
_entity_poly.pdbx_strand_id
1 'polypeptide(L)'
;IFINFTISLCGSPLEGASVLGLPQWVSDIFWGSGIAMVLTNVNIGQLTAQVNASHCMLDYINTHFMTFTLYCTLLIEMTGFMHVCYLIRDCFYWAAGKPIVTNEPPRDAVKAFFHWGRVLFSMVVLCFSLAVTLEALFKGQTTMWDFIHNWAAVIIFFVLLSLVGLLEAMQIAFFAVSKLKKEERGDHPVAKRTCELLFKGEGRNL
;
A
#
# COMPACT_ATOMS: atom_id res chain seq x y z
N ILE A 1 -2.01 -0.21 -7.88
CA ILE A 1 -2.37 1.18 -8.26
C ILE A 1 -3.15 1.21 -9.56
N PHE A 2 -2.57 0.89 -10.73
CA PHE A 2 -3.34 0.88 -11.99
C PHE A 2 -4.47 -0.14 -12.00
N ILE A 3 -4.24 -1.35 -11.46
CA ILE A 3 -5.29 -2.37 -11.26
C ILE A 3 -6.41 -1.84 -10.37
N ASN A 4 -6.09 -1.22 -9.23
CA ASN A 4 -7.09 -0.62 -8.33
C ASN A 4 -7.90 0.46 -9.04
N PHE A 5 -7.25 1.36 -9.77
CA PHE A 5 -7.91 2.44 -10.49
C PHE A 5 -8.86 1.91 -11.57
N THR A 6 -8.41 0.95 -12.39
CA THR A 6 -9.23 0.33 -13.43
C THR A 6 -10.41 -0.45 -12.83
N ILE A 7 -10.17 -1.26 -11.79
CA ILE A 7 -11.23 -2.02 -11.11
C ILE A 7 -12.26 -1.06 -10.48
N SER A 8 -11.79 -0.01 -9.80
CA SER A 8 -12.67 1.01 -9.23
C SER A 8 -13.48 1.78 -10.28
N LEU A 9 -12.91 2.11 -11.44
CA LEU A 9 -13.63 2.75 -12.55
C LEU A 9 -14.66 1.81 -13.19
N CYS A 10 -14.27 0.56 -13.47
CA CYS A 10 -15.17 -0.43 -14.07
C CYS A 10 -16.30 -0.85 -13.13
N GLY A 11 -16.12 -0.70 -11.82
CA GLY A 11 -17.09 -1.05 -10.79
C GLY A 11 -17.92 0.10 -10.25
N SER A 12 -17.77 1.32 -10.79
CA SER A 12 -18.55 2.46 -10.32
C SER A 12 -20.03 2.25 -10.68
N PRO A 13 -20.96 2.27 -9.70
CA PRO A 13 -22.37 2.06 -9.98
C PRO A 13 -22.90 3.19 -10.87
N LEU A 14 -23.69 2.83 -11.89
CA LEU A 14 -24.51 3.76 -12.64
C LEU A 14 -25.76 4.11 -11.81
N GLU A 15 -26.08 5.40 -11.69
CA GLU A 15 -27.25 5.86 -10.95
C GLU A 15 -28.53 5.15 -11.47
N GLY A 16 -29.21 4.42 -10.57
CA GLY A 16 -30.48 3.74 -10.85
C GLY A 16 -30.38 2.31 -11.42
N ALA A 17 -29.18 1.74 -11.57
CA ALA A 17 -29.04 0.35 -12.04
C ALA A 17 -29.35 -0.67 -10.93
N SER A 18 -30.43 -1.44 -11.10
CA SER A 18 -30.72 -2.64 -10.32
C SER A 18 -29.75 -3.75 -10.72
N VAL A 19 -28.72 -3.99 -9.90
CA VAL A 19 -27.72 -5.03 -10.16
C VAL A 19 -28.16 -6.31 -9.42
N LEU A 20 -28.34 -7.40 -10.18
CA LEU A 20 -28.64 -8.75 -9.68
C LEU A 20 -29.97 -8.94 -8.90
N GLY A 21 -30.88 -7.95 -8.91
CA GLY A 21 -32.19 -8.07 -8.24
C GLY A 21 -32.10 -8.19 -6.71
N LEU A 22 -30.99 -7.75 -6.12
CA LEU A 22 -30.78 -7.78 -4.67
C LEU A 22 -31.61 -6.72 -3.96
N PRO A 23 -31.96 -6.91 -2.67
CA PRO A 23 -32.62 -5.88 -1.87
C PRO A 23 -31.83 -4.57 -1.90
N GLN A 24 -32.52 -3.44 -2.00
CA GLN A 24 -31.91 -2.10 -2.17
C GLN A 24 -30.81 -1.82 -1.15
N TRP A 25 -31.05 -2.15 0.12
CA TRP A 25 -30.09 -1.94 1.21
C TRP A 25 -28.78 -2.75 1.05
N VAL A 26 -28.83 -3.93 0.43
CA VAL A 26 -27.63 -4.74 0.14
C VAL A 26 -26.85 -4.13 -1.02
N SER A 27 -27.56 -3.69 -2.07
CA SER A 27 -26.94 -3.05 -3.23
C SER A 27 -26.27 -1.72 -2.83
N ASP A 28 -26.91 -0.91 -2.00
CA ASP A 28 -26.38 0.37 -1.53
C ASP A 28 -25.13 0.18 -0.65
N ILE A 29 -25.11 -0.84 0.21
CA ILE A 29 -23.94 -1.15 1.03
C ILE A 29 -22.81 -1.76 0.20
N PHE A 30 -23.06 -2.75 -0.66
CA PHE A 30 -21.97 -3.44 -1.36
C PHE A 30 -21.45 -2.68 -2.59
N TRP A 31 -22.36 -2.13 -3.40
CA TRP A 31 -22.02 -1.40 -4.62
C TRP A 31 -21.96 0.10 -4.39
N GLY A 32 -22.93 0.68 -3.67
CA GLY A 32 -22.99 2.12 -3.40
C GLY A 32 -21.81 2.62 -2.54
N SER A 33 -21.37 1.84 -1.55
CA SER A 33 -20.18 2.18 -0.76
C SER A 33 -18.84 1.77 -1.40
N GLY A 34 -18.88 0.98 -2.47
CA GLY A 34 -17.68 0.47 -3.16
C GLY A 34 -16.95 -0.68 -2.45
N ILE A 35 -17.47 -1.22 -1.33
CA ILE A 35 -16.84 -2.34 -0.58
C ILE A 35 -16.59 -3.56 -1.47
N ALA A 36 -17.53 -3.92 -2.35
CA ALA A 36 -17.37 -5.07 -3.25
C ALA A 36 -16.18 -4.90 -4.19
N MET A 37 -15.96 -3.68 -4.69
CA MET A 37 -14.82 -3.35 -5.56
C MET A 37 -13.50 -3.37 -4.79
N VAL A 38 -13.49 -2.87 -3.56
CA VAL A 38 -12.33 -2.94 -2.68
C VAL A 38 -11.94 -4.39 -2.41
N LEU A 39 -12.89 -5.25 -2.04
CA LEU A 39 -12.63 -6.67 -1.76
C LEU A 39 -12.12 -7.42 -3.00
N THR A 40 -12.70 -7.16 -4.17
CA THR A 40 -12.27 -7.77 -5.44
C THR A 40 -10.86 -7.33 -5.78
N ASN A 41 -10.59 -6.05 -5.66
CA ASN A 41 -9.28 -5.48 -5.95
C ASN A 41 -8.17 -6.01 -5.01
N VAL A 42 -8.45 -6.09 -3.70
CA VAL A 42 -7.47 -6.59 -2.72
C VAL A 42 -7.21 -8.09 -2.92
N ASN A 43 -8.25 -8.92 -2.98
CA ASN A 43 -8.08 -10.37 -3.03
C ASN A 43 -7.56 -10.88 -4.37
N ILE A 44 -8.11 -10.39 -5.49
CA ILE A 44 -7.78 -10.89 -6.83
C ILE A 44 -6.65 -10.07 -7.46
N GLY A 45 -6.71 -8.74 -7.33
CA GLY A 45 -5.78 -7.85 -7.99
C GLY A 45 -4.43 -7.77 -7.30
N GLN A 46 -4.42 -7.43 -6.01
CA GLN A 46 -3.20 -7.10 -5.29
C GLN A 46 -2.56 -8.33 -4.64
N LEU A 47 -3.31 -9.09 -3.85
CA LEU A 47 -2.76 -10.18 -3.02
C LEU A 47 -2.18 -11.32 -3.88
N THR A 48 -2.92 -11.78 -4.90
CA THR A 48 -2.44 -12.87 -5.77
C THR A 48 -1.16 -12.49 -6.51
N ALA A 49 -1.07 -11.26 -7.01
CA ALA A 49 0.11 -10.74 -7.70
C ALA A 49 1.32 -10.65 -6.75
N GLN A 50 1.14 -10.15 -5.53
CA GLN A 50 2.20 -10.06 -4.52
C GLN A 50 2.71 -11.45 -4.12
N VAL A 51 1.82 -12.40 -3.86
CA VAL A 51 2.19 -13.78 -3.50
C VAL A 51 2.96 -14.44 -4.64
N ASN A 52 2.50 -14.32 -5.89
CA ASN A 52 3.17 -14.93 -7.03
C ASN A 52 4.56 -14.31 -7.30
N ALA A 53 4.66 -12.97 -7.25
CA ALA A 53 5.92 -12.25 -7.41
C ALA A 53 6.97 -12.65 -6.36
N SER A 54 6.49 -13.04 -5.17
CA SER A 54 7.34 -13.31 -4.01
C SER A 54 7.88 -14.75 -3.94
N HIS A 55 7.22 -15.70 -4.61
CA HIS A 55 7.65 -17.09 -4.76
C HIS A 55 8.52 -17.29 -6.00
N CYS A 56 8.05 -16.81 -7.15
CA CYS A 56 8.68 -17.04 -8.44
C CYS A 56 8.98 -15.70 -9.11
N MET A 57 9.83 -14.86 -8.49
CA MET A 57 10.13 -13.51 -8.99
C MET A 57 10.60 -13.51 -10.45
N LEU A 58 11.48 -14.45 -10.82
CA LEU A 58 12.00 -14.54 -12.18
C LEU A 58 10.91 -14.98 -13.18
N ASP A 59 10.11 -15.99 -12.84
CA ASP A 59 9.02 -16.46 -13.72
C ASP A 59 7.89 -15.43 -13.82
N TYR A 60 7.63 -14.70 -12.74
CA TYR A 60 6.66 -13.59 -12.72
C TYR A 60 7.08 -12.49 -13.68
N ILE A 61 8.37 -12.13 -13.73
CA ILE A 61 8.89 -11.12 -14.64
C ILE A 61 9.00 -11.64 -16.08
N ASN A 62 9.19 -12.95 -16.30
CA ASN A 62 9.43 -13.53 -17.63
C ASN A 62 8.22 -13.47 -18.60
N THR A 63 7.09 -12.89 -18.18
CA THR A 63 5.94 -12.64 -19.06
C THR A 63 6.07 -11.26 -19.72
N HIS A 64 5.82 -11.14 -21.04
CA HIS A 64 5.91 -9.87 -21.77
C HIS A 64 5.17 -8.70 -21.11
N PHE A 65 3.96 -8.94 -20.60
CA PHE A 65 3.18 -7.92 -19.88
C PHE A 65 3.85 -7.48 -18.58
N MET A 66 4.45 -8.42 -17.84
CA MET A 66 5.12 -8.12 -16.58
C MET A 66 6.44 -7.39 -16.80
N THR A 67 7.23 -7.76 -17.80
CA THR A 67 8.42 -7.01 -18.23
C THR A 67 8.07 -5.57 -18.63
N PHE A 68 6.95 -5.36 -19.32
CA PHE A 68 6.46 -4.02 -19.63
C PHE A 68 6.19 -3.20 -18.35
N THR A 69 5.47 -3.77 -17.38
CA THR A 69 5.21 -3.08 -16.11
C THR A 69 6.48 -2.79 -15.31
N LEU A 70 7.50 -3.66 -15.40
CA LEU A 70 8.82 -3.42 -14.82
C LEU A 70 9.49 -2.20 -15.45
N TYR A 71 9.50 -2.09 -16.78
CA TYR A 71 10.06 -0.90 -17.46
C TYR A 71 9.29 0.38 -17.10
N CYS A 72 7.96 0.34 -17.02
CA CYS A 72 7.18 1.48 -16.53
C CYS A 72 7.58 1.86 -15.09
N THR A 73 7.82 0.87 -14.23
CA THR A 73 8.24 1.09 -12.84
C THR A 73 9.64 1.72 -12.78
N LEU A 74 10.59 1.26 -13.59
CA LEU A 74 11.92 1.86 -13.70
C LEU A 74 11.87 3.31 -14.23
N LEU A 75 10.96 3.60 -15.18
CA LEU A 75 10.73 4.97 -15.63
C LEU A 75 10.19 5.86 -14.50
N ILE A 76 9.21 5.38 -13.73
CA ILE A 76 8.68 6.11 -12.57
C ILE A 76 9.78 6.30 -11.52
N GLU A 77 10.62 5.30 -11.27
CA GLU A 77 11.76 5.42 -10.36
C GLU A 77 12.75 6.50 -10.83
N MET A 78 13.01 6.58 -12.14
CA MET A 78 13.83 7.64 -12.72
C MET A 78 13.27 9.04 -12.51
N THR A 79 11.94 9.22 -12.55
CA THR A 79 11.30 10.53 -12.30
C THR A 79 11.39 10.99 -10.85
N GLY A 80 11.58 10.07 -9.91
CA GLY A 80 11.75 10.39 -8.50
C GLY A 80 10.47 10.48 -7.68
N PHE A 81 9.28 10.26 -8.25
CA PHE A 81 7.99 10.41 -7.53
C PHE A 81 7.90 9.62 -6.22
N MET A 82 8.58 8.48 -6.11
CA MET A 82 8.54 7.57 -4.94
C MET A 82 9.74 7.73 -3.97
N HIS A 83 10.61 8.73 -4.18
CA HIS A 83 11.86 8.84 -3.43
C HIS A 83 11.69 9.20 -1.94
N VAL A 84 10.53 9.71 -1.50
CA VAL A 84 10.24 9.96 -0.07
C VAL A 84 10.40 8.69 0.78
N CYS A 85 10.18 7.49 0.22
CA CYS A 85 10.36 6.23 0.94
C CYS A 85 11.79 6.07 1.49
N TYR A 86 12.81 6.59 0.79
CA TYR A 86 14.19 6.56 1.27
C TYR A 86 14.40 7.47 2.48
N LEU A 87 13.79 8.67 2.48
CA LEU A 87 13.84 9.57 3.62
C LEU A 87 13.16 8.95 4.84
N ILE A 88 11.97 8.36 4.66
CA ILE A 88 11.25 7.68 5.74
C ILE A 88 12.09 6.53 6.31
N ARG A 89 12.68 5.70 5.43
CA ARG A 89 13.61 4.64 5.82
C ARG A 89 14.74 5.21 6.68
N ASP A 90 15.45 6.23 6.19
CA ASP A 90 16.60 6.79 6.87
C ASP A 90 16.22 7.39 8.23
N CYS A 91 15.03 8.00 8.35
CA CYS A 91 14.45 8.44 9.63
C CYS A 91 14.19 7.27 10.60
N PHE A 92 13.69 6.14 10.12
CA PHE A 92 13.48 4.94 10.95
C PHE A 92 14.82 4.31 11.39
N TYR A 93 15.82 4.24 10.52
CA TYR A 93 17.16 3.74 10.89
C TYR A 93 17.83 4.65 11.92
N TRP A 94 17.66 5.96 11.75
CA TRP A 94 18.09 6.95 12.74
C TRP A 94 17.38 6.75 14.08
N ALA A 95 16.06 6.62 14.10
CA ALA A 95 15.28 6.37 15.31
C ALA A 95 15.60 5.01 15.97
N ALA A 96 15.95 3.99 15.18
CA ALA A 96 16.34 2.67 15.65
C ALA A 96 17.82 2.56 16.07
N GLY A 97 18.63 3.60 15.82
CA GLY A 97 20.06 3.62 16.15
C GLY A 97 20.89 2.57 15.41
N LYS A 98 20.40 2.04 14.27
CA LYS A 98 21.12 1.02 13.48
C LYS A 98 21.73 1.65 12.23
N PRO A 99 22.97 1.30 11.86
CA PRO A 99 23.57 1.81 10.63
C PRO A 99 22.80 1.29 9.40
N ILE A 100 22.69 2.13 8.38
CA ILE A 100 22.09 1.76 7.10
C ILE A 100 23.07 0.80 6.40
N VAL A 101 22.78 -0.49 6.44
CA VAL A 101 23.57 -1.51 5.73
C VAL A 101 23.23 -1.40 4.24
N THR A 102 24.15 -0.88 3.44
CA THR A 102 23.98 -0.74 1.98
C THR A 102 25.18 -1.38 1.29
N ASN A 103 24.93 -2.26 0.32
CA ASN A 103 25.96 -2.92 -0.50
C ASN A 103 26.40 -2.09 -1.72
N GLU A 104 25.90 -0.86 -1.85
CA GLU A 104 26.22 0.05 -2.95
C GLU A 104 27.47 0.89 -2.64
N PRO A 105 28.30 1.19 -3.66
CA PRO A 105 29.46 2.07 -3.49
C PRO A 105 29.01 3.48 -3.02
N PRO A 106 29.87 4.19 -2.26
CA PRO A 106 29.55 5.51 -1.74
C PRO A 106 29.15 6.45 -2.88
N ARG A 107 28.03 7.16 -2.69
CA ARG A 107 27.45 8.04 -3.71
C ARG A 107 28.36 9.22 -3.96
N ASP A 108 28.70 9.45 -5.22
CA ASP A 108 29.39 10.65 -5.69
C ASP A 108 28.54 11.91 -5.41
N ALA A 109 29.18 13.07 -5.20
CA ALA A 109 28.54 14.30 -4.74
C ALA A 109 27.40 14.76 -5.68
N VAL A 110 27.60 14.59 -6.99
CA VAL A 110 26.58 14.91 -8.00
C VAL A 110 25.38 13.97 -7.89
N LYS A 111 25.63 12.68 -7.69
CA LYS A 111 24.56 11.67 -7.53
C LYS A 111 23.78 11.88 -6.24
N ALA A 112 24.45 12.29 -5.16
CA ALA A 112 23.82 12.65 -3.90
C ALA A 112 22.89 13.88 -4.05
N PHE A 113 23.34 14.92 -4.75
CA PHE A 113 22.52 16.10 -5.01
C PHE A 113 21.26 15.76 -5.82
N PHE A 114 21.40 15.01 -6.93
CA PHE A 114 20.25 14.57 -7.70
C PHE A 114 19.28 13.68 -6.91
N HIS A 115 19.81 12.83 -6.03
CA HIS A 115 18.99 12.00 -5.15
C HIS A 115 18.16 12.86 -4.19
N TRP A 116 18.79 13.79 -3.47
CA TRP A 116 18.09 14.67 -2.54
C TRP A 116 17.11 15.62 -3.24
N GLY A 117 17.43 16.09 -4.45
CA GLY A 117 16.50 16.88 -5.27
C GLY A 117 15.22 16.10 -5.63
N ARG A 118 15.35 14.82 -5.99
CA ARG A 118 14.19 13.94 -6.24
C ARG A 118 13.39 13.63 -4.98
N VAL A 119 14.08 13.44 -3.84
CA VAL A 119 13.42 13.28 -2.53
C VAL A 119 12.59 14.51 -2.19
N LEU A 120 13.12 15.72 -2.39
CA LEU A 120 12.39 16.96 -2.16
C LEU A 120 11.18 17.08 -3.10
N PHE A 121 11.34 16.79 -4.39
CA PHE A 121 10.23 16.79 -5.35
C PHE A 121 9.10 15.84 -4.93
N SER A 122 9.44 14.60 -4.56
CA SER A 122 8.49 13.61 -4.06
C SER A 122 7.78 14.08 -2.78
N MET A 123 8.49 14.76 -1.87
CA MET A 123 7.90 15.32 -0.65
C MET A 123 6.88 16.41 -0.98
N VAL A 124 7.21 17.31 -1.90
CA VAL A 124 6.30 18.38 -2.34
C VAL A 124 5.03 17.80 -2.95
N VAL A 125 5.16 16.80 -3.82
CA VAL A 125 4.00 16.14 -4.44
C VAL A 125 3.11 15.46 -3.39
N LEU A 126 3.71 14.75 -2.42
CA LEU A 126 2.98 14.11 -1.33
C LEU A 126 2.22 15.15 -0.48
N CYS A 127 2.91 16.20 -0.03
CA CYS A 127 2.29 17.28 0.75
C CYS A 127 1.17 17.99 -0.03
N PHE A 128 1.37 18.22 -1.33
CA PHE A 128 0.34 18.80 -2.19
C PHE A 128 -0.89 17.89 -2.31
N SER A 129 -0.70 16.59 -2.56
CA SER A 129 -1.83 15.65 -2.62
C SER A 129 -2.59 15.60 -1.30
N LEU A 130 -1.88 15.63 -0.16
CA LEU A 130 -2.47 15.61 1.16
C LEU A 130 -3.27 16.91 1.40
N ALA A 131 -2.72 18.06 1.02
CA ALA A 131 -3.41 19.35 1.13
C ALA A 131 -4.71 19.38 0.32
N VAL A 132 -4.69 18.91 -0.94
CA VAL A 132 -5.90 18.82 -1.78
C VAL A 132 -6.93 17.87 -1.18
N THR A 133 -6.51 16.73 -0.63
CA THR A 133 -7.45 15.80 0.04
C THR A 133 -8.07 16.39 1.29
N LEU A 134 -7.30 17.13 2.11
CA LEU A 134 -7.83 17.82 3.28
C LEU A 134 -8.79 18.94 2.88
N GLU A 135 -8.47 19.71 1.84
CA GLU A 135 -9.34 20.77 1.32
C GLU A 135 -10.67 20.19 0.82
N ALA A 136 -10.64 19.10 0.07
CA ALA A 136 -11.85 18.41 -0.41
C ALA A 136 -12.71 17.88 0.76
N LEU A 137 -12.06 17.37 1.81
CA LEU A 137 -12.72 16.87 3.01
C LEU A 137 -13.38 18.00 3.83
N PHE A 138 -12.71 19.14 3.98
CA PHE A 138 -13.30 20.31 4.64
C PHE A 138 -14.42 20.96 3.84
N LYS A 139 -14.38 20.87 2.50
CA LYS A 139 -15.43 21.34 1.59
C LYS A 139 -16.61 20.37 1.47
N GLY A 140 -16.56 19.21 2.13
CA GLY A 140 -17.65 18.22 2.10
C GLY A 140 -17.87 17.59 0.72
N GLN A 141 -16.88 17.60 -0.17
CA GLN A 141 -16.99 17.02 -1.52
C GLN A 141 -16.78 15.49 -1.52
N THR A 142 -16.82 14.86 -0.36
CA THR A 142 -16.57 13.42 -0.17
C THR A 142 -17.86 12.68 0.12
N THR A 143 -17.94 11.41 -0.25
CA THR A 143 -19.09 10.50 -0.02
C THR A 143 -19.36 10.17 1.47
N MET A 144 -18.85 10.98 2.39
CA MET A 144 -19.01 10.78 3.82
C MET A 144 -20.39 11.24 4.26
N TRP A 145 -20.94 10.56 5.27
CA TRP A 145 -22.33 10.78 5.69
C TRP A 145 -22.51 12.19 6.25
N ASP A 146 -23.56 12.88 5.81
CA ASP A 146 -23.87 14.28 6.13
C ASP A 146 -23.96 14.59 7.64
N PHE A 147 -24.12 13.56 8.47
CA PHE A 147 -24.18 13.68 9.92
C PHE A 147 -22.81 13.89 10.60
N ILE A 148 -21.69 13.63 9.91
CA ILE A 148 -20.35 13.71 10.52
C ILE A 148 -19.78 15.11 10.35
N HIS A 149 -19.38 15.74 11.46
CA HIS A 149 -18.72 17.05 11.45
C HIS A 149 -17.38 16.99 10.70
N ASN A 150 -17.05 18.04 9.94
CA ASN A 150 -15.85 18.10 9.09
C ASN A 150 -14.54 17.84 9.83
N TRP A 151 -14.41 18.27 11.10
CA TRP A 151 -13.19 18.00 11.88
C TRP A 151 -13.07 16.51 12.29
N ALA A 152 -14.19 15.85 12.57
CA ALA A 152 -14.23 14.42 12.89
C ALA A 152 -13.91 13.58 11.64
N ALA A 153 -14.33 14.05 10.46
CA ALA A 153 -13.98 13.45 9.18
C ALA A 153 -12.46 13.33 8.96
N VAL A 154 -11.71 14.40 9.26
CA VAL A 154 -10.25 14.43 9.13
C VAL A 154 -9.59 13.42 10.05
N ILE A 155 -10.06 13.32 11.30
CA ILE A 155 -9.52 12.35 12.27
C ILE A 155 -9.79 10.92 11.79
N ILE A 156 -11.02 10.63 11.36
CA ILE A 156 -11.38 9.31 10.82
C ILE A 156 -10.54 8.98 9.59
N PHE A 157 -10.32 9.95 8.69
CA PHE A 157 -9.47 9.79 7.52
C PHE A 157 -8.05 9.37 7.90
N PHE A 158 -7.38 10.07 8.83
CA PHE A 158 -6.03 9.69 9.26
C PHE A 158 -5.98 8.33 9.97
N VAL A 159 -6.99 8.00 10.77
CA VAL A 159 -7.08 6.70 11.44
C VAL A 159 -7.24 5.59 10.42
N LEU A 160 -8.17 5.72 9.47
CA LEU A 160 -8.40 4.73 8.42
C LEU A 160 -7.18 4.60 7.49
N LEU A 161 -6.55 5.72 7.10
CA LEU A 161 -5.34 5.72 6.30
C LEU A 161 -4.20 4.96 7.01
N SER A 162 -4.04 5.17 8.32
CA SER A 162 -3.04 4.48 9.13
C SER A 162 -3.33 2.99 9.26
N LEU A 163 -4.60 2.62 9.49
CA LEU A 163 -5.02 1.22 9.58
C LEU A 163 -4.82 0.48 8.26
N VAL A 164 -5.26 1.05 7.14
CA VAL A 164 -5.08 0.44 5.81
C VAL A 164 -3.59 0.31 5.49
N GLY A 165 -2.79 1.35 5.74
CA GLY A 165 -1.34 1.30 5.55
C GLY A 165 -0.67 0.21 6.39
N LEU A 166 -1.10 0.04 7.64
CA LEU A 166 -0.62 -1.03 8.52
C LEU A 166 -1.02 -2.41 8.01
N LEU A 167 -2.26 -2.59 7.55
CA LEU A 167 -2.77 -3.87 7.04
C LEU A 167 -2.04 -4.31 5.77
N GLU A 168 -1.78 -3.39 4.83
CA GLU A 168 -1.00 -3.65 3.61
C GLU A 168 0.46 -3.98 3.94
N ALA A 169 1.10 -3.20 4.84
CA ALA A 169 2.47 -3.47 5.26
C ALA A 169 2.61 -4.82 5.99
N MET A 170 1.60 -5.19 6.78
CA MET A 170 1.57 -6.45 7.52
C MET A 170 1.51 -7.67 6.58
N GLN A 171 0.79 -7.60 5.45
CA GLN A 171 0.74 -8.69 4.47
C GLN A 171 2.13 -9.01 3.90
N ILE A 172 2.90 -7.98 3.55
CA ILE A 172 4.28 -8.13 3.06
C ILE A 172 5.20 -8.63 4.18
N ALA A 173 5.05 -8.09 5.39
CA ALA A 173 5.85 -8.49 6.54
C ALA A 173 5.62 -9.97 6.92
N PHE A 174 4.38 -10.45 6.90
CA PHE A 174 4.06 -11.86 7.14
C PHE A 174 4.67 -12.77 6.08
N PHE A 175 4.72 -12.33 4.83
CA PHE A 175 5.40 -13.06 3.79
C PHE A 175 6.92 -13.11 3.99
N ALA A 176 7.56 -12.04 4.46
CA ALA A 176 8.99 -12.09 4.80
C ALA A 176 9.26 -13.04 5.99
N VAL A 177 8.38 -13.03 6.99
CA VAL A 177 8.50 -13.89 8.18
C VAL A 177 8.27 -15.37 7.88
N SER A 178 7.49 -15.73 6.86
CA SER A 178 7.32 -17.13 6.44
C SER A 178 8.62 -17.78 5.97
N LYS A 179 9.55 -17.00 5.43
CA LYS A 179 10.87 -17.46 4.98
C LYS A 179 11.91 -17.55 6.11
N LEU A 180 11.62 -17.01 7.30
CA LEU A 180 12.56 -17.04 8.44
C LEU A 180 12.41 -18.33 9.26
N LYS A 181 13.55 -18.92 9.66
CA LYS A 181 13.57 -20.03 10.60
C LYS A 181 13.07 -19.57 11.97
N LYS A 182 12.51 -20.49 12.76
CA LYS A 182 11.97 -20.17 14.11
C LYS A 182 13.02 -19.53 15.03
N GLU A 183 14.29 -19.89 14.84
CA GLU A 183 15.44 -19.40 15.61
C GLU A 183 15.79 -17.94 15.29
N GLU A 184 15.42 -17.43 14.11
CA GLU A 184 15.73 -16.06 13.66
C GLU A 184 14.58 -15.08 13.92
N ARG A 185 13.46 -15.56 14.47
CA ARG A 185 12.31 -14.74 14.87
C ARG A 185 12.65 -14.08 16.21
N GLY A 186 13.11 -12.83 16.14
CA GLY A 186 13.67 -12.07 17.28
C GLY A 186 12.82 -12.04 18.55
N ASP A 187 13.38 -11.51 19.64
CA ASP A 187 12.87 -11.75 21.00
C ASP A 187 11.67 -10.91 21.47
N HIS A 188 11.13 -10.01 20.63
CA HIS A 188 10.05 -9.15 21.09
C HIS A 188 8.75 -9.95 21.33
N PRO A 189 8.13 -9.87 22.53
CA PRO A 189 7.04 -10.77 22.94
C PRO A 189 5.78 -10.62 22.08
N VAL A 190 5.47 -9.41 21.63
CA VAL A 190 4.34 -9.15 20.73
C VAL A 190 4.59 -9.76 19.35
N ALA A 191 5.82 -9.66 18.83
CA ALA A 191 6.18 -10.21 17.52
C ALA A 191 6.15 -11.75 17.54
N LYS A 192 6.67 -12.37 18.62
CA LYS A 192 6.62 -13.82 18.83
C LYS A 192 5.18 -14.34 18.90
N ARG A 193 4.30 -13.69 19.69
CA ARG A 193 2.88 -14.09 19.77
C ARG A 193 2.16 -13.99 18.43
N THR A 194 2.39 -12.92 17.66
CA THR A 194 1.80 -12.78 16.32
C THR A 194 2.33 -13.84 15.36
N CYS A 195 3.63 -14.15 15.40
CA CYS A 195 4.20 -15.25 14.62
C CYS A 195 3.63 -16.61 15.06
N GLU A 196 3.55 -16.88 16.36
CA GLU A 196 2.98 -18.12 16.89
C GLU A 196 1.54 -18.31 16.46
N LEU A 197 0.72 -17.27 16.46
CA LEU A 197 -0.63 -17.29 15.91
C LEU A 197 -0.64 -17.56 14.40
N LEU A 198 0.26 -16.93 13.64
CA LEU A 198 0.38 -17.12 12.19
C LEU A 198 0.75 -18.56 11.81
N PHE A 199 1.59 -19.22 12.62
CA PHE A 199 2.02 -20.61 12.39
C PHE A 199 1.26 -21.63 13.25
N LYS A 200 0.18 -21.24 13.91
CA LYS A 200 -0.64 -22.15 14.74
C LYS A 200 -1.47 -23.06 13.83
N GLY A 201 -1.08 -24.33 13.70
CA GLY A 201 -1.78 -25.36 12.89
C GLY A 201 -0.84 -26.10 11.95
N GLU A 202 -1.36 -26.64 10.83
CA GLU A 202 -0.55 -27.23 9.72
C GLU A 202 0.22 -26.18 8.89
N GLY A 203 0.47 -25.00 9.45
CA GLY A 203 1.24 -23.93 8.84
C GLY A 203 2.71 -24.32 8.71
N ARG A 204 3.01 -25.17 7.73
CA ARG A 204 4.37 -25.42 7.26
C ARG A 204 4.97 -24.07 6.86
N ASN A 205 6.16 -23.78 7.37
CA ASN A 205 6.99 -22.75 6.76
C ASN A 205 7.09 -23.09 5.26
N LEU A 206 6.71 -22.16 4.40
CA LEU A 206 6.84 -22.29 2.95
C LEU A 206 8.32 -22.30 2.55
#